data_AF-A0A7M3MMN1-F1
#
_entry.id   AF-A0A7M3MMN1-F1
#
_cell.length_a   1.000
_cell.length_b   1.000
_cell.length_c   1.000
_cell.angle_alpha   90.00
_cell.angle_beta   90.00
_cell.angle_gamma   90.00
#
_symmetry.space_group_name_H-M   'P 1'
#
loop_
_entity.id
_entity.type
_entity.pdbx_description
1 polymer ?
#
loop_
_entity_poly.entity_id
_entity_poly.type
_entity_poly.pdbx_seq_one_letter_code
_entity_poly.pdbx_strand_id
1 'polypeptide(L)'
;MIGEMVTVRVDSRLVKVWFRGQVVKIHPKQPPGRRSTDESDLPSEVTVYAMRDLDKLQQMAARHGEAIGTYAAALLDIPLPWTKMRQVYRLLGLVKKFGPEPVEQACVRALECEAIDVGLIARIVARAAETDPPAPQRTVVAAANRFARDPDEFTVVRKADR
;
A
#
# COMPACT_ATOMS: atom_id res chain seq x y z
N MET A 1 3.68 23.27 -1.24
CA MET A 1 4.09 24.09 -2.40
C MET A 1 5.03 23.25 -3.23
N ILE A 2 4.70 22.98 -4.50
CA ILE A 2 5.51 22.13 -5.39
C ILE A 2 5.85 22.97 -6.62
N GLY A 3 7.13 23.00 -7.02
CA GLY A 3 7.61 23.74 -8.19
C GLY A 3 7.95 25.22 -7.96
N GLU A 4 7.81 25.72 -6.74
CA GLU A 4 8.08 27.11 -6.39
C GLU A 4 9.54 27.35 -5.98
N MET A 5 10.11 28.49 -6.38
CA MET A 5 11.44 28.91 -5.95
C MET A 5 11.40 29.48 -4.53
N VAL A 6 12.31 29.03 -3.68
CA VAL A 6 12.41 29.45 -2.28
C VAL A 6 13.82 29.95 -1.96
N THR A 7 13.93 30.85 -0.99
CA THR A 7 15.23 31.23 -0.42
C THR A 7 15.49 30.38 0.81
N VAL A 8 16.68 29.80 0.92
CA VAL A 8 17.08 28.96 2.05
C VAL A 8 18.31 29.55 2.71
N ARG A 9 18.29 29.66 4.04
CA ARG A 9 19.43 30.09 4.86
C ARG A 9 19.73 29.01 5.86
N VAL A 10 21.02 28.70 5.99
CA VAL A 10 21.53 27.74 6.93
C VAL A 10 22.32 28.50 7.99
N ASP A 11 21.84 28.44 9.23
CA ASP A 11 22.53 28.97 10.40
C ASP A 11 23.30 27.82 11.11
N SER A 12 23.92 28.11 12.26
CA SER A 12 24.68 27.10 13.03
C SER A 12 23.81 25.96 13.55
N ARG A 13 22.52 26.20 13.82
CA ARG A 13 21.58 25.23 14.43
C ARG A 13 20.36 24.91 13.57
N LEU A 14 19.99 25.79 12.64
CA LEU A 14 18.72 25.74 11.93
C LEU A 14 18.89 25.95 10.43
N VAL A 15 17.99 25.36 9.66
CA VAL A 15 17.72 25.67 8.26
C VAL A 15 16.36 26.35 8.20
N LYS A 16 16.30 27.54 7.65
CA LYS A 16 15.06 28.30 7.48
C LYS A 16 14.76 28.42 5.99
N VAL A 17 13.49 28.25 5.63
CA VAL A 17 13.00 28.33 4.25
C VAL A 17 12.03 29.50 4.17
N TRP A 18 12.27 30.40 3.22
CA TRP A 18 11.42 31.56 2.95
C TRP A 18 10.76 31.44 1.59
N PHE A 19 9.50 31.84 1.55
CA PHE A 19 8.76 32.09 0.32
C PHE A 19 8.18 33.50 0.38
N ARG A 20 8.51 34.33 -0.62
CA ARG A 20 8.05 35.74 -0.72
C ARG A 20 8.25 36.55 0.58
N GLY A 21 9.41 36.39 1.22
CA GLY A 21 9.78 37.10 2.44
C GLY A 21 9.21 36.54 3.75
N GLN A 22 8.35 35.52 3.69
CA GLN A 22 7.78 34.87 4.87
C GLN A 22 8.48 33.54 5.16
N VAL A 23 8.75 33.25 6.44
CA VAL A 23 9.29 31.94 6.85
C VAL A 23 8.17 30.92 6.71
N VAL A 24 8.32 30.01 5.75
CA VAL A 24 7.35 28.92 5.53
C VAL A 24 7.75 27.65 6.27
N LYS A 25 9.03 27.48 6.60
CA LYS A 25 9.50 26.30 7.34
C LYS A 25 10.81 26.51 8.08
N ILE A 26 10.97 25.81 9.19
CA ILE A 26 12.18 25.76 10.00
C ILE A 26 12.52 24.29 10.26
N HIS A 27 13.77 23.89 10.01
CA HIS A 27 14.28 22.56 10.29
C HIS A 27 15.54 22.61 11.16
N PRO A 28 15.77 21.60 12.02
CA PRO A 28 17.03 21.47 12.73
C PRO A 28 18.16 21.09 11.76
N LYS A 29 19.33 21.69 11.93
CA LYS A 29 20.54 21.27 11.21
C LYS A 29 21.02 19.92 11.75
N GLN A 30 21.29 18.99 10.86
CA GLN A 30 21.77 17.64 11.20
C GLN A 30 23.26 17.50 10.83
N PRO A 31 24.04 16.71 11.59
CA PRO A 31 25.42 16.40 11.23
C PRO A 31 25.47 15.53 9.96
N PRO A 32 26.64 15.44 9.29
CA PRO A 32 26.81 14.56 8.14
C PRO A 32 26.34 13.14 8.42
N GLY A 33 25.54 12.56 7.52
CA GLY A 33 24.99 11.21 7.65
C GLY A 33 23.73 11.07 8.50
N ARG A 34 23.25 12.14 9.17
CA ARG A 34 21.96 12.15 9.86
C ARG A 34 20.87 12.80 9.00
N ARG A 35 19.62 12.46 9.28
CA ARG A 35 18.43 13.01 8.63
C ARG A 35 17.44 13.47 9.69
N SER A 36 16.74 14.57 9.41
CA SER A 36 15.54 14.99 10.15
C SER A 36 14.40 15.06 9.14
N THR A 37 13.32 14.34 9.41
CA THR A 37 12.08 14.40 8.61
C THR A 37 11.00 14.98 9.49
N ASP A 38 10.32 16.01 8.99
CA ASP A 38 9.12 16.51 9.64
C ASP A 38 7.94 15.63 9.24
N GLU A 39 7.20 15.14 10.23
CA GLU A 39 6.05 14.26 10.03
C GLU A 39 4.93 14.93 9.24
N SER A 40 4.77 16.25 9.41
CA SER A 40 3.74 17.06 8.74
C SER A 40 3.96 17.21 7.24
N ASP A 41 5.20 16.96 6.76
CA ASP A 41 5.53 16.97 5.34
C ASP A 41 5.27 15.63 4.66
N LEU A 42 5.09 14.56 5.42
CA LEU A 42 4.85 13.25 4.84
C LEU A 42 3.42 13.17 4.29
N PRO A 43 3.22 12.64 3.07
CA PRO A 43 1.89 12.32 2.58
C PRO A 43 1.21 11.37 3.56
N SER A 44 -0.03 11.68 3.94
CA SER A 44 -0.80 10.92 4.93
C SER A 44 -0.88 9.42 4.63
N GLU A 45 -0.86 9.06 3.34
CA GLU A 45 -0.90 7.70 2.82
C GLU A 45 0.33 6.86 3.20
N VAL A 46 1.51 7.48 3.36
CA VAL A 46 2.77 6.77 3.64
C VAL A 46 3.28 7.00 5.06
N THR A 47 2.71 7.95 5.80
CA THR A 47 3.13 8.32 7.16
C THR A 47 3.17 7.12 8.11
N VAL A 48 2.15 6.23 8.05
CA VAL A 48 2.10 5.02 8.90
C VAL A 48 3.33 4.14 8.70
N TYR A 49 3.75 3.93 7.45
CA TYR A 49 4.93 3.12 7.15
C TYR A 49 6.23 3.85 7.51
N ALA A 50 6.33 5.13 7.12
CA ALA A 50 7.53 5.94 7.33
C ALA A 50 7.87 6.13 8.81
N MET A 51 6.85 6.33 9.64
CA MET A 51 6.96 6.50 11.09
C MET A 51 6.91 5.20 11.86
N ARG A 52 6.68 4.06 11.17
CA ARG A 52 6.47 2.74 11.79
C ARG A 52 5.40 2.78 12.88
N ASP A 53 4.31 3.48 12.60
CA ASP A 53 3.19 3.66 13.50
C ASP A 53 2.36 2.36 13.55
N LEU A 54 2.74 1.48 14.47
CA LEU A 54 2.15 0.14 14.59
C LEU A 54 0.70 0.20 15.07
N ASP A 55 0.37 1.17 15.92
CA ASP A 55 -0.98 1.32 16.47
C ASP A 55 -1.96 1.73 15.38
N LYS A 56 -1.60 2.71 14.54
CA LYS A 56 -2.42 3.05 13.37
C LYS A 56 -2.54 1.89 12.40
N LEU A 57 -1.47 1.12 12.18
CA LEU A 57 -1.51 -0.03 11.29
C LEU A 57 -2.47 -1.12 11.80
N GLN A 58 -2.48 -1.39 13.11
CA GLN A 58 -3.43 -2.31 13.75
C GLN A 58 -4.86 -1.78 13.67
N GLN A 59 -5.09 -0.50 13.95
CA GLN A 59 -6.41 0.14 13.83
C GLN A 59 -6.93 0.07 12.39
N MET A 60 -6.07 0.25 11.39
CA MET A 60 -6.43 0.10 9.98
C MET A 60 -6.91 -1.32 9.67
N ALA A 61 -6.26 -2.34 10.21
CA ALA A 61 -6.70 -3.74 10.06
C ALA A 61 -8.04 -3.99 10.77
N ALA A 62 -8.18 -3.55 12.02
CA ALA A 62 -9.40 -3.74 12.82
C ALA A 62 -10.65 -3.10 12.19
N ARG A 63 -10.50 -2.02 11.40
CA ARG A 63 -11.62 -1.41 10.66
C ARG A 63 -12.24 -2.33 9.61
N HIS A 64 -11.55 -3.39 9.20
CA HIS A 64 -12.05 -4.35 8.22
C HIS A 64 -12.68 -5.60 8.85
N GLY A 65 -12.52 -5.80 10.16
CA GLY A 65 -13.04 -6.96 10.88
C GLY A 65 -12.27 -7.22 12.18
N GLU A 66 -12.93 -7.85 13.15
CA GLU A 66 -12.37 -8.15 14.46
C GLU A 66 -11.27 -9.20 14.37
N ALA A 67 -11.50 -10.27 13.60
CA ALA A 67 -10.52 -11.31 13.39
C ALA A 67 -9.34 -10.80 12.55
N ILE A 68 -9.56 -9.96 11.54
CA ILE A 68 -8.48 -9.29 10.79
C ILE A 68 -7.61 -8.43 11.73
N GLY A 69 -8.24 -7.65 12.62
CA GLY A 69 -7.53 -6.86 13.63
C GLY A 69 -6.70 -7.73 14.58
N THR A 70 -7.29 -8.80 15.11
CA THR A 70 -6.64 -9.76 16.01
C THR A 70 -5.48 -10.46 15.32
N TYR A 71 -5.65 -10.87 14.06
CA TYR A 71 -4.60 -11.49 13.26
C TYR A 71 -3.44 -10.53 12.98
N ALA A 72 -3.74 -9.26 12.71
CA ALA A 72 -2.72 -8.23 12.52
C ALA A 72 -1.94 -7.96 13.81
N ALA A 73 -2.59 -7.98 14.97
CA ALA A 73 -1.93 -7.89 16.27
C ALA A 73 -1.00 -9.09 16.49
N ALA A 74 -1.49 -10.31 16.23
CA ALA A 74 -0.67 -11.54 16.35
C ALA A 74 0.54 -11.54 15.40
N LEU A 75 0.41 -11.00 14.18
CA LEU A 75 1.55 -10.85 13.25
C LEU A 75 2.64 -9.91 13.78
N LEU A 76 2.26 -8.93 14.59
CA LEU A 76 3.15 -7.93 15.15
C LEU A 76 3.64 -8.28 16.56
N ASP A 77 3.10 -9.33 17.19
CA ASP A 77 3.53 -9.82 18.51
C ASP A 77 4.87 -10.58 18.44
N ILE A 78 5.92 -9.83 18.09
CA ILE A 78 7.30 -10.32 17.99
C ILE A 78 8.27 -9.24 18.52
N PRO A 79 9.52 -9.58 18.87
CA PRO A 79 10.47 -8.60 19.41
C PRO A 79 10.76 -7.39 18.50
N LEU A 80 10.65 -7.57 17.17
CA LEU A 80 10.92 -6.54 16.17
C LEU A 80 9.72 -6.39 15.21
N PRO A 81 8.59 -5.81 15.67
CA PRO A 81 7.31 -5.79 14.94
C PRO A 81 7.41 -5.14 13.55
N TRP A 82 8.26 -4.13 13.38
CA TRP A 82 8.43 -3.45 12.10
C TRP A 82 8.93 -4.36 10.97
N THR A 83 9.56 -5.50 11.30
CA THR A 83 9.98 -6.50 10.31
C THR A 83 8.79 -7.22 9.68
N LYS A 84 7.65 -7.28 10.38
CA LYS A 84 6.41 -7.93 9.95
C LYS A 84 5.34 -6.96 9.43
N MET A 85 5.57 -5.64 9.51
CA MET A 85 4.65 -4.63 8.95
C MET A 85 4.24 -4.94 7.51
N ARG A 86 5.17 -5.37 6.66
CA ARG A 86 4.87 -5.74 5.26
C ARG A 86 3.86 -6.88 5.14
N GLN A 87 3.81 -7.79 6.12
CA GLN A 87 2.82 -8.85 6.17
C GLN A 87 1.43 -8.29 6.50
N VAL A 88 1.31 -7.31 7.40
CA VAL A 88 0.05 -6.63 7.67
C VAL A 88 -0.43 -5.84 6.45
N TYR A 89 0.45 -5.14 5.73
CA TYR A 89 0.08 -4.52 4.44
C TYR A 89 -0.34 -5.54 3.39
N ARG A 90 0.29 -6.72 3.35
CA ARG A 90 -0.13 -7.83 2.48
C ARG A 90 -1.53 -8.30 2.86
N LEU A 91 -1.85 -8.44 4.16
CA LEU A 91 -3.18 -8.77 4.64
C LEU A 91 -4.23 -7.72 4.22
N LEU A 92 -3.94 -6.43 4.41
CA LEU A 92 -4.79 -5.34 3.92
C LEU A 92 -4.96 -5.36 2.40
N GLY A 93 -3.92 -5.78 1.66
CA GLY A 93 -3.99 -6.01 0.22
C GLY A 93 -4.95 -7.14 -0.17
N LEU A 94 -5.05 -8.20 0.65
CA LEU A 94 -6.05 -9.27 0.46
C LEU A 94 -7.46 -8.74 0.69
N VAL A 95 -7.68 -7.93 1.73
CA VAL A 95 -8.98 -7.27 1.99
C VAL A 95 -9.37 -6.39 0.81
N LYS A 96 -8.44 -5.61 0.27
CA LYS A 96 -8.69 -4.78 -0.92
C LYS A 96 -9.04 -5.62 -2.16
N LYS A 97 -8.45 -6.81 -2.32
CA LYS A 97 -8.64 -7.66 -3.50
C LYS A 97 -9.91 -8.51 -3.43
N PHE A 98 -10.20 -9.10 -2.28
CA PHE A 98 -11.26 -10.10 -2.11
C PHE A 98 -12.44 -9.61 -1.27
N GLY A 99 -12.35 -8.41 -0.71
CA GLY A 99 -13.32 -7.88 0.24
C GLY A 99 -13.01 -8.31 1.68
N PRO A 100 -13.61 -7.63 2.68
CA PRO A 100 -13.35 -7.90 4.09
C PRO A 100 -13.90 -9.25 4.54
N GLU A 101 -15.09 -9.65 4.07
CA GLU A 101 -15.82 -10.81 4.61
C GLU A 101 -15.13 -12.17 4.36
N PRO A 102 -14.65 -12.51 3.14
CA PRO A 102 -13.90 -13.74 2.94
C PRO A 102 -12.58 -13.79 3.72
N VAL A 103 -11.94 -12.62 3.89
CA VAL A 103 -10.67 -12.50 4.61
C VAL A 103 -10.89 -12.64 6.11
N GLU A 104 -11.96 -12.05 6.65
CA GLU A 104 -12.37 -12.18 8.05
C GLU A 104 -12.62 -13.66 8.40
N GLN A 105 -13.41 -14.37 7.60
CA GLN A 105 -13.66 -15.80 7.82
C GLN A 105 -12.37 -16.64 7.75
N ALA A 106 -11.45 -16.31 6.83
CA ALA A 106 -10.15 -16.97 6.76
C ALA A 106 -9.30 -16.68 8.01
N CYS A 107 -9.33 -15.45 8.53
CA CYS A 107 -8.62 -15.08 9.76
C CYS A 107 -9.20 -15.80 10.98
N VAL A 108 -10.53 -15.90 11.12
CA VAL A 108 -11.18 -16.68 12.19
C VAL A 108 -10.66 -18.12 12.20
N ARG A 109 -10.77 -18.83 11.08
CA ARG A 109 -10.32 -20.23 10.97
C ARG A 109 -8.83 -20.40 11.22
N ALA A 110 -8.02 -19.42 10.81
CA ALA A 110 -6.58 -19.47 11.03
C ALA A 110 -6.24 -19.24 12.52
N LEU A 111 -6.94 -18.33 13.21
CA LEU A 111 -6.77 -18.09 14.64
C LEU A 111 -7.19 -19.30 15.48
N GLU A 112 -8.30 -19.96 15.13
CA GLU A 112 -8.74 -21.21 15.78
C GLU A 112 -7.68 -22.32 15.71
N CYS A 113 -6.89 -22.33 14.64
CA CYS A 113 -5.79 -23.27 14.44
C CYS A 113 -4.41 -22.72 14.85
N GLU A 114 -4.35 -21.54 15.50
CA GLU A 114 -3.12 -20.84 15.89
C GLU A 114 -2.12 -20.61 14.73
N ALA A 115 -2.62 -20.53 13.49
CA ALA A 115 -1.81 -20.45 12.29
C ALA A 115 -1.59 -18.98 11.84
N ILE A 116 -0.44 -18.41 12.21
CA ILE A 116 -0.06 -17.03 11.85
C ILE A 116 0.85 -16.99 10.61
N ASP A 117 0.24 -17.11 9.43
CA ASP A 117 0.86 -16.97 8.11
C ASP A 117 -0.09 -16.31 7.09
N VAL A 118 0.23 -15.10 6.65
CA VAL A 118 -0.54 -14.37 5.62
C VAL A 118 -0.57 -15.11 4.27
N GLY A 119 0.43 -15.94 3.97
CA GLY A 119 0.43 -16.81 2.80
C GLY A 119 -0.62 -17.93 2.88
N LEU A 120 -0.93 -18.43 4.07
CA LEU A 120 -2.05 -19.34 4.29
C LEU A 120 -3.38 -18.63 4.03
N ILE A 121 -3.60 -17.44 4.59
CA ILE A 121 -4.81 -16.65 4.36
C ILE A 121 -5.04 -16.41 2.86
N ALA A 122 -3.99 -16.02 2.14
CA ALA A 122 -4.06 -15.81 0.69
C ALA A 122 -4.54 -17.07 -0.07
N ARG A 123 -4.09 -18.26 0.33
CA ARG A 123 -4.50 -19.53 -0.27
C ARG A 123 -5.95 -19.90 0.08
N ILE A 124 -6.36 -19.71 1.34
CA ILE A 124 -7.74 -19.97 1.79
C ILE A 124 -8.72 -19.13 0.98
N VAL A 125 -8.46 -17.82 0.87
CA VAL A 125 -9.36 -16.90 0.18
C VAL A 125 -9.37 -17.12 -1.33
N ALA A 126 -8.22 -17.41 -1.94
CA ALA A 126 -8.16 -17.73 -3.37
C ALA A 126 -8.97 -18.99 -3.71
N ARG A 127 -8.82 -20.05 -2.91
CA ARG A 127 -9.58 -21.30 -3.10
C ARG A 127 -11.09 -21.12 -2.90
N ALA A 128 -11.48 -20.30 -1.93
CA ALA A 128 -12.89 -19.97 -1.73
C ALA A 128 -13.46 -19.22 -2.95
N ALA A 129 -12.71 -18.26 -3.50
CA ALA A 129 -13.12 -17.50 -4.68
C ALA A 129 -13.23 -18.35 -5.95
N GLU A 130 -12.45 -19.43 -6.08
CA GLU A 130 -12.56 -20.39 -7.20
C GLU A 130 -13.83 -21.26 -7.10
N THR A 131 -14.36 -21.45 -5.88
CA THR A 131 -15.53 -22.30 -5.63
C THR A 131 -16.84 -21.54 -5.82
N ASP A 132 -16.80 -20.22 -5.64
CA ASP A 132 -17.96 -19.34 -5.82
C ASP A 132 -18.24 -19.15 -7.33
N PRO A 133 -19.51 -19.24 -7.79
CA PRO A 133 -19.82 -19.01 -9.19
C PRO A 133 -19.39 -17.58 -9.56
N PRO A 134 -18.79 -17.38 -10.75
CA PRO A 134 -18.30 -16.07 -11.15
C PRO A 134 -19.46 -15.08 -11.14
N ALA A 135 -19.33 -14.00 -10.38
CA ALA A 135 -20.25 -12.88 -10.46
C ALA A 135 -20.37 -12.43 -11.94
N PRO A 136 -21.55 -12.00 -12.39
CA PRO A 136 -21.73 -11.55 -13.77
C PRO A 136 -20.69 -10.48 -14.07
N GLN A 137 -19.82 -10.77 -15.03
CA GLN A 137 -18.78 -9.83 -15.46
C GLN A 137 -19.49 -8.54 -15.87
N ARG A 138 -19.16 -7.42 -15.22
CA ARG A 138 -19.53 -6.11 -15.77
C ARG A 138 -18.94 -6.06 -17.16
N THR A 139 -19.78 -6.04 -18.19
CA THR A 139 -19.36 -5.82 -19.56
C THR A 139 -18.75 -4.43 -19.60
N VAL A 140 -17.43 -4.36 -19.46
CA VAL A 140 -16.69 -3.14 -19.73
C VAL A 140 -16.80 -2.99 -21.24
N VAL A 141 -17.70 -2.11 -21.69
CA VAL A 141 -17.69 -1.65 -23.08
C VAL A 141 -16.34 -0.96 -23.23
N ALA A 142 -15.38 -1.66 -23.81
CA ALA A 142 -14.07 -1.11 -24.09
C ALA A 142 -14.28 0.06 -25.05
N ALA A 143 -14.24 1.29 -24.53
CA ALA A 143 -14.05 2.45 -25.37
C ALA A 143 -12.79 2.19 -26.20
N ALA A 144 -12.85 2.41 -27.51
CA ALA A 144 -11.72 2.18 -28.40
C ALA A 144 -10.50 2.92 -27.83
N ASN A 145 -9.55 2.14 -27.28
CA ASN A 145 -8.32 2.71 -26.74
C ASN A 145 -7.63 3.43 -27.90
N ARG A 146 -7.16 4.66 -27.70
CA ARG A 146 -6.41 5.42 -28.72
C ARG A 146 -5.15 4.71 -29.26
N PHE A 147 -4.76 3.61 -28.61
CA PHE A 147 -3.63 2.75 -28.97
C PHE A 147 -4.07 1.36 -29.49
N ALA A 148 -5.38 1.13 -29.65
CA ALA A 148 -5.87 -0.07 -30.31
C ALA A 148 -5.44 -0.01 -31.78
N ARG A 149 -4.68 -1.02 -32.21
CA ARG A 149 -4.25 -1.17 -33.59
C ARG A 149 -5.28 -2.00 -34.35
N ASP A 150 -5.35 -1.78 -35.65
CA ASP A 150 -6.15 -2.60 -36.54
C ASP A 150 -5.64 -4.05 -36.49
N PRO A 151 -6.49 -5.06 -36.23
CA PRO A 151 -6.08 -6.47 -36.26
C PRO A 151 -5.46 -6.87 -37.61
N ASP A 152 -5.78 -6.18 -38.70
CA ASP A 152 -5.20 -6.42 -40.02
C ASP A 152 -3.70 -6.11 -40.07
N GLU A 153 -3.16 -5.23 -39.20
CA GLU A 153 -1.71 -4.99 -39.07
C GLU A 153 -0.93 -6.24 -38.63
N PHE A 154 -1.59 -7.19 -37.97
CA PHE A 154 -0.97 -8.42 -37.48
C PHE A 154 -1.17 -9.60 -38.43
N THR A 155 -1.82 -9.39 -39.57
CA THR A 155 -2.00 -10.45 -40.56
C THR A 155 -0.70 -10.67 -41.33
N VAL A 156 -0.18 -11.91 -41.26
CA VAL A 156 1.03 -12.30 -41.99
C VAL A 156 0.65 -12.60 -43.43
N VAL A 157 0.94 -11.68 -44.34
CA VAL A 157 0.81 -11.95 -45.79
C VAL A 157 1.90 -12.96 -46.18
N ARG A 158 1.51 -14.19 -46.52
CA ARG A 158 2.42 -15.13 -47.19
C ARG A 158 2.73 -14.59 -48.58
N LYS A 159 3.98 -14.23 -48.81
CA LYS A 159 4.47 -13.88 -50.14
C LYS A 159 4.40 -15.13 -51.01
N ALA A 160 3.59 -15.11 -52.07
CA ALA A 160 3.60 -16.17 -53.07
C ALA A 160 4.92 -16.10 -53.85
N ASP A 161 5.67 -17.20 -53.85
CA ASP A 161 6.88 -17.37 -54.64
C ASP A 161 6.57 -17.22 -56.14
N ARG A 162 7.43 -16.48 -56.85
CA ARG A 162 7.42 -16.32 -58.30
C ARG A 162 8.65 -16.98 -58.88
#